data_AF-A0A060C4X1-F1
#
_entry.id   AF-A0A060C4X1-F1
#
_cell.length_a   1.000
_cell.length_b   1.000
_cell.length_c   1.000
_cell.angle_alpha   90.00
_cell.angle_beta   90.00
_cell.angle_gamma   90.00
#
_symmetry.space_group_name_H-M   'P 1'
#
loop_
_entity.id
_entity.type
_entity.pdbx_description
1 polymer ?
#
loop_
_entity_poly.entity_id
_entity_poly.type
_entity_poly.pdbx_seq_one_letter_code
_entity_poly.pdbx_strand_id
1 'polypeptide(L)' 'VDDGSPDECPRMCDEWARRDSRIRVIHQDNGGLSKARNVGLSAATGDYVYLWIPMTV' A
#
# COMPACT_ATOMS: atom_id res chain seq x y z
N VAL A 1 0.56 -0.36 -0.07
CA VAL A 1 0.75 -1.82 0.13
C VAL A 1 -0.59 -2.36 0.53
N ASP A 2 -1.15 -3.21 -0.32
CA ASP A 2 -2.37 -3.95 -0.05
C ASP A 2 -1.98 -5.27 0.65
N ASP A 3 -2.52 -5.49 1.85
CA ASP A 3 -2.16 -6.60 2.74
C ASP A 3 -3.21 -7.72 2.68
N GLY A 4 -3.63 -8.08 1.46
CA GLY A 4 -4.59 -9.14 1.23
C GLY A 4 -6.01 -8.78 1.69
N SER A 5 -6.45 -7.56 1.41
CA SER A 5 -7.82 -7.14 1.70
C SER A 5 -8.82 -8.02 0.94
N PRO A 6 -9.89 -8.53 1.60
CA PRO A 6 -10.85 -9.44 0.98
C PRO A 6 -11.91 -8.73 0.13
N ASP A 7 -11.86 -7.40 0.05
CA ASP A 7 -12.85 -6.55 -0.58
C ASP A 7 -12.32 -5.98 -1.92
N GLU A 8 -12.92 -4.89 -2.39
CA GLU A 8 -12.56 -4.24 -3.64
C GLU A 8 -11.31 -3.34 -3.54
N CYS A 9 -10.68 -3.24 -2.36
CA CYS A 9 -9.50 -2.40 -2.15
C CYS A 9 -8.36 -2.69 -3.14
N PRO A 10 -7.97 -3.96 -3.44
CA PRO A 10 -6.89 -4.24 -4.38
C PRO A 10 -7.18 -3.64 -5.77
N ARG A 11 -8.42 -3.81 -6.26
CA ARG A 11 -8.86 -3.28 -7.56
C ARG A 11 -8.84 -1.76 -7.59
N MET A 12 -9.26 -1.10 -6.50
CA MET A 12 -9.21 0.36 -6.38
C MET A 12 -7.77 0.86 -6.37
N CYS A 13 -6.86 0.19 -5.67
CA CYS A 13 -5.43 0.52 -5.67
C CYS A 13 -4.85 0.48 -7.10
N ASP A 14 -5.14 -0.58 -7.86
CA ASP A 14 -4.68 -0.72 -9.25
C ASP A 14 -5.24 0.37 -10.19
N GLU A 15 -6.48 0.78 -9.96
CA GLU A 15 -7.07 1.88 -10.71
C GLU A 15 -6.34 3.20 -10.46
N TRP A 16 -5.95 3.48 -9.21
CA TRP A 16 -5.14 4.65 -8.87
C TRP A 16 -3.72 4.59 -9.46
N ALA A 17 -3.08 3.42 -9.43
CA ALA A 17 -1.77 3.22 -10.04
C ALA A 17 -1.79 3.46 -11.56
N ARG A 18 -2.90 3.15 -12.24
CA ARG A 18 -3.08 3.46 -13.67
C ARG A 18 -3.29 4.93 -13.97
N ARG A 19 -3.85 5.69 -13.02
CA ARG A 19 -4.16 7.11 -13.18
C ARG A 19 -2.97 8.03 -12.90
N ASP A 20 -2.08 7.64 -11.98
CA ASP A 20 -0.92 8.44 -11.58
C ASP A 20 0.33 7.57 -11.48
N SER A 21 1.35 7.87 -12.30
CA SER A 21 2.59 7.11 -12.39
C SER A 21 3.48 7.18 -11.14
N ARG A 22 3.19 8.10 -10.21
CA ARG A 22 3.87 8.18 -8.91
C ARG A 22 3.35 7.13 -7.93
N ILE A 23 2.15 6.58 -8.18
CA ILE A 23 1.52 5.58 -7.31
C ILE A 23 2.00 4.19 -7.71
N ARG A 24 2.62 3.49 -6.76
CA ARG A 24 3.05 2.10 -6.90
C ARG A 24 2.29 1.24 -5.88
N VAL A 25 1.61 0.22 -6.38
CA VAL A 25 0.87 -0.74 -5.55
C VAL A 25 1.70 -2.00 -5.39
N ILE A 26 1.70 -2.55 -4.19
CA ILE A 26 2.34 -3.82 -3.85
C ILE A 26 1.26 -4.64 -3.16
N HIS A 27 0.92 -5.79 -3.75
CA HIS A 27 0.02 -6.77 -3.16
C HIS A 27 0.81 -7.85 -2.46
N GLN A 28 0.36 -8.25 -1.29
CA GLN A 28 0.92 -9.36 -0.53
C GLN A 28 -0.18 -10.12 0.20
N ASP A 29 0.10 -11.35 0.60
CA ASP A 29 -0.77 -12.07 1.52
C ASP A 29 -0.78 -11.41 2.91
N ASN A 30 -1.98 -11.37 3.51
CA ASN A 30 -2.22 -10.78 4.82
C ASN A 30 -1.19 -11.26 5.85
N GLY A 31 -0.44 -10.31 6.40
CA GLY A 31 0.45 -10.55 7.52
C GLY A 31 0.47 -9.42 8.54
N GLY A 32 -0.57 -8.58 8.53
CA GLY A 32 -0.79 -7.50 9.47
C GLY A 32 -0.02 -6.22 9.16
N LEU A 33 -0.43 -5.16 9.86
CA LEU A 33 0.04 -3.78 9.69
C LEU A 33 1.58 -3.63 9.72
N SER A 34 2.25 -4.35 10.63
CA SER A 34 3.71 -4.28 10.74
C SER A 34 4.42 -4.80 9.49
N LYS A 35 3.95 -5.93 8.93
CA LYS A 35 4.51 -6.50 7.70
C LYS A 35 4.26 -5.56 6.52
N ALA A 36 3.05 -5.05 6.38
CA ALA A 36 2.69 -4.10 5.32
C ALA A 36 3.56 -2.83 5.35
N ARG A 37 3.84 -2.28 6.55
CA ARG A 37 4.75 -1.14 6.72
C ARG A 37 6.19 -1.47 6.34
N ASN A 38 6.70 -2.63 6.77
CA ASN A 38 8.07 -3.05 6.46
C ASN A 38 8.28 -3.23 4.95
N VAL A 39 7.28 -3.77 4.25
CA VAL A 39 7.30 -3.88 2.78
C VAL A 39 7.26 -2.49 2.14
N GLY A 40 6.41 -1.59 2.62
CA GLY A 40 6.37 -0.21 2.15
C GLY A 40 7.71 0.53 2.34
N LEU A 41 8.33 0.38 3.51
CA LEU A 41 9.64 0.95 3.82
C LEU A 41 10.75 0.41 2.92
N SER A 42 10.75 -0.91 2.67
CA SER A 42 11.75 -1.54 1.81
C SER A 42 11.64 -1.11 0.34
N ALA A 43 10.44 -0.70 -0.09
CA ALA A 43 10.18 -0.24 -1.45
C ALA A 43 10.34 1.28 -1.65
N ALA A 44 10.42 2.05 -0.56
CA ALA A 44 10.55 3.50 -0.60
C ALA A 44 11.95 3.93 -1.07
N THR A 45 12.01 4.94 -1.92
CA THR A 45 13.27 5.43 -2.53
C THR A 45 13.53 6.92 -2.28
N GLY A 46 12.67 7.59 -1.52
CA GLY A 46 12.82 9.02 -1.19
C GLY A 46 13.63 9.22 0.09
N ASP A 47 14.13 10.44 0.29
CA ASP A 47 14.92 10.80 1.49
C ASP A 47 14.10 10.82 2.78
N TYR A 48 12.78 10.98 2.64
CA TYR A 48 11.83 11.04 3.75
C TYR A 48 10.71 10.02 3.54
N VAL A 49 10.30 9.38 4.64
CA VAL A 49 9.15 8.47 4.66
C VAL A 49 8.08 9.02 5.58
N TYR A 50 6.86 9.10 5.08
CA TYR A 50 5.66 9.40 5.86
C TYR A 50 4.75 8.17 5.87
N LEU A 51 4.29 7.79 7.07
CA LEU A 51 3.32 6.71 7.23
C LEU A 51 1.94 7.32 7.38
N TRP A 52 1.10 7.09 6.36
CA TRP A 52 -0.31 7.42 6.43
C TRP A 52 -1.12 6.21 6.86
N ILE A 53 -2.05 6.42 7.78
CA ILE A 53 -3.01 5.42 8.23
C ILE A 53 -4.39 6.02 7.92
N PRO A 54 -5.20 5.39 7.05
CA PRO A 54 -6.56 5.85 6.83
C PRO A 54 -7.35 5.72 8.14
N MET A 55 -7.88 6.84 8.63
CA MET A 55 -8.79 6.88 9.77
C MET A 55 -10.18 6.41 9.32
N THR A 56 -10.38 5.09 9.20
CA THR A 56 -11.70 4.49 8.99
C THR A 56 -11.72 3.09 9.61
N VAL A 57 -12.40 3.00 10.76
CA VAL A 57 -12.85 1.86 11.58
C VAL A 57 -11.86 0.73 11.90
#